data_AF-A0A928VA10-F1
#
_entry.id   AF-A0A928VA10-F1
#
_cell.length_a   1.000
_cell.length_b   1.000
_cell.length_c   1.000
_cell.angle_alpha   90.00
_cell.angle_beta   90.00
_cell.angle_gamma   90.00
#
_symmetry.space_group_name_H-M   'P 1'
#
loop_
_entity.id
_entity.type
_entity.pdbx_description
1 polymer ?
#
loop_
_entity_poly.entity_id
_entity_poly.type
_entity_poly.pdbx_seq_one_letter_code
_entity_poly.pdbx_strand_id
1 'polypeptide(L)'
;MSQTNRSTNLLIPFYLGEQRDIEGRTIEEIWALDFEELECVHDYIQWLFPLAERSAFNSNAPIVTSETIDTFRSDPRLRQNLVRSLQVMLHFYGLQEDNGKITRSENYPIRKLEWVDLFNHNYLRITRILKCLMTFGLEEYAQAFYECLTQIYREESDCIGSETFRYWTNAVKF
;
A
#
# COMPACT_ATOMS: atom_id res chain seq x y z
N MET A 1 -20.82 24.22 13.21
CA MET A 1 -19.66 23.92 12.34
C MET A 1 -18.60 23.24 13.19
N SER A 2 -18.62 21.91 13.30
CA SER A 2 -17.68 21.16 14.14
C SER A 2 -16.40 20.85 13.36
N GLN A 3 -15.27 20.90 14.07
CA GLN A 3 -13.92 20.67 13.54
C GLN A 3 -13.63 19.19 13.18
N THR A 4 -14.64 18.34 13.12
CA THR A 4 -14.50 16.89 12.92
C THR A 4 -14.51 16.45 11.45
N ASN A 5 -14.65 17.38 10.49
CA ASN A 5 -14.95 17.06 9.09
C ASN A 5 -13.87 17.45 8.06
N ARG A 6 -12.66 17.84 8.48
CA ARG A 6 -11.59 18.25 7.54
C ARG A 6 -10.70 17.10 7.09
N SER A 7 -10.44 16.11 7.94
CA SER A 7 -9.52 15.00 7.63
C SER A 7 -10.13 13.98 6.66
N THR A 8 -11.45 13.90 6.61
CA THR A 8 -12.22 12.98 5.76
C THR A 8 -12.21 13.37 4.28
N ASN A 9 -11.90 14.63 3.94
CA ASN A 9 -12.13 15.18 2.61
C ASN A 9 -10.86 15.43 1.79
N LEU A 10 -9.69 15.02 2.28
CA LEU A 10 -8.43 15.24 1.53
C LEU A 10 -8.04 14.03 0.69
N LEU A 11 -8.54 12.83 1.02
CA LEU A 11 -8.10 11.61 0.35
C LEU A 11 -8.56 11.53 -1.10
N ILE A 12 -9.86 11.76 -1.36
CA ILE A 12 -10.41 11.71 -2.72
C ILE A 12 -9.73 12.75 -3.61
N PRO A 13 -9.66 14.05 -3.23
CA PRO A 13 -8.93 15.04 -4.01
C PRO A 13 -7.45 14.69 -4.20
N PHE A 14 -6.78 14.10 -3.20
CA PHE A 14 -5.37 13.69 -3.33
C PHE A 14 -5.21 12.60 -4.38
N TYR A 15 -6.08 11.58 -4.35
CA TYR A 15 -6.08 10.52 -5.36
C TYR A 15 -6.46 11.01 -6.75
N LEU A 16 -7.15 12.14 -6.87
CA LEU A 16 -7.46 12.77 -8.16
C LEU A 16 -6.36 13.75 -8.62
N GLY A 17 -5.28 13.92 -7.86
CA GLY A 17 -4.20 14.88 -8.17
C GLY A 17 -4.57 16.34 -7.87
N GLU A 18 -5.72 16.58 -7.23
CA GLU A 18 -6.28 17.91 -6.95
C GLU A 18 -5.81 18.49 -5.60
N GLN A 19 -5.25 17.64 -4.74
CA GLN A 19 -4.79 17.98 -3.40
C GLN A 19 -3.41 17.39 -3.14
N ARG A 20 -2.59 18.12 -2.37
CA ARG A 20 -1.29 17.66 -1.89
C ARG A 20 -1.42 17.01 -0.51
N ASP A 21 -0.52 16.08 -0.21
CA ASP A 21 -0.37 15.49 1.11
C ASP A 21 0.18 16.50 2.13
N ILE A 22 0.44 16.06 3.37
CA ILE A 22 0.94 16.95 4.44
C ILE A 22 2.32 17.54 4.16
N GLU A 23 3.16 16.85 3.37
CA GLU A 23 4.49 17.30 2.98
C GLU A 23 4.45 18.13 1.70
N GLY A 24 3.25 18.41 1.18
CA GLY A 24 3.05 19.21 0.00
C GLY A 24 3.35 18.47 -1.29
N ARG A 25 3.21 17.14 -1.35
CA ARG A 25 3.39 16.32 -2.57
C ARG A 25 2.04 15.91 -3.18
N THR A 26 1.98 15.89 -4.50
CA THR A 26 0.89 15.27 -5.27
C THR A 26 1.08 13.75 -5.34
N ILE A 27 0.03 13.02 -5.71
CA ILE A 27 0.14 11.57 -5.88
C ILE A 27 1.10 11.20 -7.04
N GLU A 28 1.15 12.02 -8.09
CA GLU A 28 2.05 11.84 -9.22
C GLU A 28 3.52 12.07 -8.86
N GLU A 29 3.81 13.08 -8.03
CA GLU A 29 5.17 13.31 -7.50
C GLU A 29 5.61 12.12 -6.64
N ILE A 30 4.70 11.52 -5.85
CA ILE A 30 5.01 10.32 -5.06
C ILE A 30 5.26 9.09 -5.96
N TRP A 31 4.49 8.92 -7.04
CA TRP A 31 4.74 7.83 -8.00
C TRP A 31 6.05 7.97 -8.78
N ALA A 32 6.62 9.17 -8.82
CA ALA A 32 7.88 9.47 -9.48
C ALA A 32 9.10 9.32 -8.57
N LEU A 33 8.92 9.07 -7.27
CA LEU A 33 10.01 8.83 -6.33
C LEU A 33 10.84 7.61 -6.77
N ASP A 34 12.16 7.74 -6.63
CA ASP A 34 13.06 6.63 -6.87
C ASP A 34 13.07 5.62 -5.71
N PHE A 35 13.85 4.56 -5.86
CA PHE A 35 13.91 3.51 -4.85
C PHE A 35 14.54 3.93 -3.53
N GLU A 36 15.49 4.87 -3.54
CA GLU A 36 16.12 5.37 -2.31
C GLU A 36 15.13 6.27 -1.55
N GLU A 37 14.42 7.12 -2.28
CA GLU A 37 13.37 7.98 -1.73
C GLU A 37 12.21 7.16 -1.16
N LEU A 38 11.74 6.14 -1.88
CA LEU A 38 10.69 5.23 -1.41
C LEU A 38 11.13 4.47 -0.14
N GLU A 39 12.40 4.10 0.00
CA GLU A 39 12.88 3.44 1.21
C GLU A 39 12.95 4.42 2.39
N CYS A 40 13.58 5.58 2.19
CA CYS A 40 13.90 6.53 3.26
C CYS A 40 12.73 7.41 3.73
N VAL A 41 11.72 7.63 2.88
CA VAL A 41 10.57 8.48 3.21
C VAL A 41 9.38 7.60 3.61
N HIS A 42 8.83 7.79 4.80
CA HIS A 42 7.89 6.81 5.37
C HIS A 42 6.43 7.28 5.42
N ASP A 43 6.17 8.56 5.22
CA ASP A 43 4.84 9.17 5.41
C ASP A 43 3.92 9.03 4.20
N TYR A 44 4.47 8.93 2.99
CA TYR A 44 3.71 8.77 1.75
C TYR A 44 2.87 7.49 1.76
N ILE A 45 3.37 6.41 2.39
CA ILE A 45 2.71 5.09 2.39
C ILE A 45 1.32 5.16 3.03
N GLN A 46 1.11 6.15 3.91
CA GLN A 46 -0.15 6.35 4.61
C GLN A 46 -1.21 7.01 3.73
N TRP A 47 -0.75 7.83 2.78
CA TRP A 47 -1.58 8.47 1.77
C TRP A 47 -1.85 7.54 0.59
N LEU A 48 -0.85 6.77 0.13
CA LEU A 48 -1.04 5.76 -0.92
C LEU A 48 -1.82 4.53 -0.47
N PHE A 49 -1.81 4.19 0.82
CA PHE A 49 -2.53 3.02 1.35
C PHE A 49 -3.18 3.34 2.70
N PRO A 50 -4.22 4.19 2.70
CA PRO A 50 -4.93 4.58 3.91
C PRO A 50 -5.71 3.39 4.48
N LEU A 51 -5.85 3.35 5.81
CA LEU A 51 -6.60 2.32 6.54
C LEU A 51 -7.73 2.97 7.33
N ALA A 52 -8.80 2.21 7.59
CA ALA A 52 -9.90 2.63 8.47
C ALA A 52 -9.47 2.69 9.95
N GLU A 53 -8.54 1.81 10.35
CA GLU A 53 -7.89 1.85 11.65
C GLU A 53 -6.99 3.09 11.74
N ARG A 54 -7.17 3.94 12.78
CA ARG A 54 -6.27 5.08 13.02
C ARG A 54 -4.82 4.59 13.11
N SER A 55 -3.92 5.24 12.38
CA SER A 55 -2.49 4.92 12.46
C SER A 55 -1.96 5.19 13.87
N ALA A 56 -1.30 4.20 14.48
CA ALA A 56 -0.60 4.38 15.75
C ALA A 56 0.61 5.33 15.66
N PHE A 57 1.08 5.62 14.44
CA PHE A 57 2.28 6.41 14.17
C PHE A 57 2.00 7.80 13.61
N ASN A 58 0.78 8.09 13.15
CA ASN A 58 0.43 9.40 12.61
C ASN A 58 -1.05 9.73 12.85
N SER A 59 -1.30 10.64 13.79
CA SER A 59 -2.64 11.12 14.12
C SER A 59 -3.28 11.98 13.02
N ASN A 60 -2.50 12.46 12.05
CA ASN A 60 -2.94 13.36 10.97
C ASN A 60 -3.27 12.61 9.67
N ALA A 61 -3.05 11.30 9.61
CA ALA A 61 -3.42 10.51 8.44
C ALA A 61 -4.95 10.54 8.23
N PRO A 62 -5.43 10.69 6.98
CA PRO A 62 -6.86 10.69 6.69
C PRO A 62 -7.48 9.35 7.10
N ILE A 63 -8.60 9.42 7.82
CA ILE A 63 -9.33 8.21 8.28
C ILE A 63 -10.28 7.80 7.17
N VAL A 64 -10.22 6.53 6.77
CA VAL A 64 -11.14 5.96 5.78
C VAL A 64 -12.53 5.81 6.42
N THR A 65 -13.53 6.49 5.86
CA THR A 65 -14.95 6.34 6.21
C THR A 65 -15.68 5.46 5.21
N SER A 66 -16.86 4.94 5.56
CA SER A 66 -17.71 4.18 4.63
C SER A 66 -18.01 4.96 3.35
N GLU A 67 -18.30 6.26 3.45
CA GLU A 67 -18.52 7.15 2.30
C GLU A 67 -17.29 7.25 1.38
N THR A 68 -16.10 7.30 1.97
CA THR A 68 -14.84 7.29 1.20
C THR A 68 -14.67 5.96 0.46
N ILE A 69 -14.95 4.83 1.12
CA ILE A 69 -14.89 3.50 0.52
C ILE A 69 -15.89 3.39 -0.63
N ASP A 70 -17.14 3.82 -0.42
CA ASP A 70 -18.19 3.77 -1.45
C ASP A 70 -17.83 4.64 -2.66
N THR A 71 -17.20 5.79 -2.43
CA THR A 71 -16.72 6.66 -3.52
C THR A 71 -15.60 6.00 -4.31
N PHE A 72 -14.61 5.41 -3.63
CA PHE A 72 -13.54 4.64 -4.30
C PHE A 72 -14.11 3.46 -5.10
N ARG A 73 -15.08 2.72 -4.56
CA ARG A 73 -15.69 1.58 -5.25
C ARG A 73 -16.49 2.00 -6.49
N SER A 74 -17.08 3.18 -6.48
CA SER A 74 -17.92 3.69 -7.57
C SER A 74 -17.18 4.52 -8.62
N ASP A 75 -16.04 5.14 -8.30
CA ASP A 75 -15.23 5.92 -9.24
C ASP A 75 -14.04 5.10 -9.80
N PRO A 76 -14.05 4.74 -11.11
CA PRO A 76 -12.96 3.98 -11.72
C PRO A 76 -11.59 4.66 -11.64
N ARG A 77 -11.53 5.99 -11.61
CA ARG A 77 -10.26 6.74 -11.57
C ARG A 77 -9.55 6.53 -10.23
N LEU A 78 -10.30 6.57 -9.12
CA LEU A 78 -9.76 6.32 -7.79
C LEU A 78 -9.20 4.89 -7.68
N ARG A 79 -9.92 3.90 -8.23
CA ARG A 79 -9.45 2.50 -8.27
C ARG A 79 -8.19 2.35 -9.10
N GLN A 80 -8.15 2.96 -10.29
CA GLN A 80 -6.99 2.95 -11.17
C GLN A 80 -5.76 3.58 -10.49
N ASN A 81 -5.96 4.68 -9.75
CA ASN A 81 -4.86 5.35 -9.05
C ASN A 81 -4.39 4.56 -7.81
N LEU A 82 -5.27 3.82 -7.14
CA LEU A 82 -4.85 2.85 -6.11
C LEU A 82 -4.06 1.68 -6.71
N VAL A 83 -4.49 1.14 -7.85
CA VAL A 83 -3.73 0.10 -8.58
C VAL A 83 -2.38 0.64 -9.06
N ARG A 84 -2.31 1.88 -9.55
CA ARG A 84 -1.06 2.53 -9.92
C ARG A 84 -0.11 2.65 -8.73
N SER A 85 -0.64 3.02 -7.57
CA SER A 85 0.12 3.08 -6.32
C SER A 85 0.66 1.71 -5.91
N LEU A 86 -0.14 0.64 -6.08
CA LEU A 86 0.31 -0.74 -5.90
C LEU A 86 1.47 -1.07 -6.85
N GLN A 87 1.36 -0.74 -8.14
CA GLN A 87 2.42 -1.01 -9.13
C GLN A 87 3.75 -0.34 -8.78
N VAL A 88 3.73 0.89 -8.26
CA VAL A 88 4.94 1.58 -7.77
C VAL A 88 5.61 0.77 -6.66
N MET A 89 4.83 0.32 -5.66
CA MET A 89 5.36 -0.48 -4.56
C MET A 89 5.80 -1.88 -5.00
N LEU A 90 5.09 -2.52 -5.94
CA LEU A 90 5.53 -3.78 -6.51
C LEU A 90 6.89 -3.62 -7.19
N HIS A 91 7.07 -2.58 -8.01
CA HIS A 91 8.35 -2.31 -8.65
C HIS A 91 9.48 -2.09 -7.63
N PHE A 92 9.20 -1.34 -6.56
CA PHE A 92 10.11 -1.16 -5.43
C PHE A 92 10.54 -2.49 -4.80
N TYR A 93 9.61 -3.44 -4.61
CA TYR A 93 9.88 -4.79 -4.08
C TYR A 93 10.52 -5.75 -5.10
N GLY A 94 10.73 -5.33 -6.35
CA GLY A 94 11.19 -6.20 -7.43
C GLY A 94 10.11 -7.17 -7.91
N LEU A 95 8.86 -6.77 -7.81
CA LEU A 95 7.69 -7.50 -8.28
C LEU A 95 7.05 -6.75 -9.45
N GLN A 96 6.16 -7.42 -10.16
CA GLN A 96 5.39 -6.84 -11.25
C GLN A 96 3.99 -7.44 -11.29
N GLU A 97 3.03 -6.64 -11.72
CA GLU A 97 1.67 -7.10 -12.03
C GLU A 97 1.53 -7.23 -13.55
N ASP A 98 1.04 -8.37 -14.00
CA ASP A 98 0.68 -8.62 -15.40
C ASP A 98 -0.57 -9.49 -15.47
N ASN A 99 -1.59 -9.01 -16.19
CA ASN A 99 -2.84 -9.72 -16.45
C ASN A 99 -3.50 -10.30 -15.18
N GLY A 100 -3.53 -9.54 -14.08
CA GLY A 100 -4.13 -9.95 -12.82
C GLY A 100 -3.28 -10.92 -12.00
N LYS A 101 -2.01 -11.11 -12.36
CA LYS A 101 -1.05 -11.91 -11.59
C LYS A 101 0.09 -11.04 -11.11
N ILE A 102 0.56 -11.29 -9.90
CA ILE A 102 1.75 -10.65 -9.35
C ILE A 102 2.87 -11.67 -9.27
N THR A 103 4.00 -11.35 -9.91
CA THR A 103 5.18 -12.23 -9.98
C THR A 103 6.44 -11.45 -9.68
N ARG A 104 7.55 -12.17 -9.46
CA ARG A 104 8.90 -11.60 -9.40
C ARG A 104 9.24 -10.97 -10.75
N SER A 105 9.78 -9.76 -10.75
CA SER A 105 10.32 -9.13 -11.95
C SER A 105 11.79 -9.53 -12.16
N GLU A 106 12.38 -9.12 -13.28
CA GLU A 106 13.81 -9.34 -13.55
C GLU A 106 14.72 -8.71 -12.48
N ASN A 107 14.28 -7.61 -11.87
CA ASN A 107 15.01 -6.91 -10.81
C ASN A 107 14.85 -7.54 -9.42
N TYR A 108 13.99 -8.56 -9.26
CA TYR A 108 13.73 -9.19 -7.96
C TYR A 108 14.99 -9.59 -7.20
N PRO A 109 16.02 -10.23 -7.79
CA PRO A 109 17.20 -10.66 -7.04
C PRO A 109 17.95 -9.50 -6.36
N ILE A 110 17.91 -8.30 -6.96
CA ILE A 110 18.54 -7.10 -6.42
C ILE A 110 17.61 -6.45 -5.41
N ARG A 111 16.35 -6.21 -5.79
CA ARG A 111 15.38 -5.47 -4.95
C ARG A 111 15.00 -6.22 -3.67
N LYS A 112 14.99 -7.55 -3.70
CA LYS A 112 14.69 -8.39 -2.54
C LYS A 112 15.59 -8.05 -1.34
N LEU A 113 16.85 -7.69 -1.59
CA LEU A 113 17.83 -7.37 -0.54
C LEU A 113 17.44 -6.15 0.30
N GLU A 114 16.60 -5.27 -0.23
CA GLU A 114 16.16 -4.04 0.46
C GLU A 114 15.04 -4.33 1.49
N TRP A 115 14.30 -5.42 1.34
CA TRP A 115 13.09 -5.65 2.14
C TRP A 115 12.96 -7.04 2.77
N VAL A 116 13.67 -8.05 2.27
CA VAL A 116 13.69 -9.40 2.86
C VAL A 116 14.91 -9.53 3.77
N ASP A 117 14.76 -9.00 4.99
CA ASP A 117 15.74 -9.13 6.06
C ASP A 117 15.02 -9.19 7.42
N LEU A 118 15.74 -9.58 8.47
CA LEU A 118 15.22 -9.65 9.83
C LEU A 118 14.69 -8.28 10.27
N PHE A 119 13.45 -8.27 10.78
CA PHE A 119 12.79 -7.07 11.33
C PHE A 119 12.63 -5.90 10.34
N ASN A 120 12.63 -6.17 9.03
CA ASN A 120 12.50 -5.12 8.03
C ASN A 120 11.14 -4.40 8.13
N HIS A 121 11.17 -3.07 8.13
CA HIS A 121 9.99 -2.24 8.34
C HIS A 121 9.00 -2.31 7.16
N ASN A 122 9.44 -2.73 5.97
CA ASN A 122 8.59 -2.94 4.80
C ASN A 122 7.52 -4.01 5.04
N TYR A 123 7.72 -4.93 5.98
CA TYR A 123 6.71 -5.93 6.33
C TYR A 123 5.40 -5.32 6.85
N LEU A 124 5.48 -4.20 7.56
CA LEU A 124 4.31 -3.44 8.00
C LEU A 124 3.68 -2.65 6.84
N ARG A 125 4.50 -2.14 5.90
CA ARG A 125 4.01 -1.50 4.67
C ARG A 125 3.22 -2.49 3.80
N ILE A 126 3.73 -3.70 3.62
CA ILE A 126 3.06 -4.78 2.91
C ILE A 126 1.72 -5.13 3.57
N THR A 127 1.71 -5.29 4.90
CA THR A 127 0.46 -5.55 5.65
C THR A 127 -0.58 -4.44 5.40
N ARG A 128 -0.14 -3.17 5.40
CA ARG A 128 -0.99 -2.01 5.11
C ARG A 128 -1.54 -2.04 3.69
N ILE A 129 -0.71 -2.34 2.70
CA ILE A 129 -1.12 -2.44 1.29
C ILE A 129 -2.23 -3.50 1.16
N LEU A 130 -2.01 -4.71 1.70
CA LEU A 130 -2.99 -5.80 1.64
C LEU A 130 -4.33 -5.39 2.27
N LYS A 131 -4.30 -4.86 3.51
CA LYS A 131 -5.53 -4.40 4.19
C LYS A 131 -6.25 -3.29 3.41
N CYS A 132 -5.49 -2.36 2.82
CA CYS A 132 -6.05 -1.25 2.05
C CYS A 132 -6.79 -1.76 0.81
N LEU A 133 -6.14 -2.62 0.01
CA LEU A 133 -6.74 -3.21 -1.19
C LEU A 133 -8.05 -3.97 -0.87
N MET A 134 -8.03 -4.77 0.20
CA MET A 134 -9.25 -5.46 0.68
C MET A 134 -10.34 -4.46 1.07
N THR A 135 -10.00 -3.39 1.79
CA THR A 135 -10.97 -2.37 2.22
C THR A 135 -11.65 -1.69 1.03
N PHE A 136 -10.88 -1.36 -0.01
CA PHE A 136 -11.36 -0.58 -1.16
C PHE A 136 -11.96 -1.41 -2.31
N GLY A 137 -12.17 -2.71 -2.12
CA GLY A 137 -12.80 -3.56 -3.13
C GLY A 137 -11.87 -3.93 -4.30
N LEU A 138 -10.59 -4.12 -4.00
CA LEU A 138 -9.56 -4.63 -4.91
C LEU A 138 -9.01 -5.98 -4.39
N GLU A 139 -9.92 -6.86 -3.96
CA GLU A 139 -9.61 -8.16 -3.36
C GLU A 139 -8.76 -9.01 -4.29
N GLU A 140 -9.01 -8.97 -5.61
CA GLU A 140 -8.23 -9.73 -6.59
C GLU A 140 -6.74 -9.34 -6.58
N TYR A 141 -6.42 -8.06 -6.44
CA TYR A 141 -5.03 -7.58 -6.36
C TYR A 141 -4.39 -7.93 -5.02
N ALA A 142 -5.15 -7.82 -3.92
CA ALA A 142 -4.67 -8.20 -2.59
C ALA A 142 -4.31 -9.68 -2.55
N GLN A 143 -5.17 -10.53 -3.11
CA GLN A 143 -4.98 -11.98 -3.15
C GLN A 143 -3.81 -12.37 -4.06
N ALA A 144 -3.70 -11.78 -5.26
CA ALA A 144 -2.56 -12.00 -6.15
C ALA A 144 -1.23 -11.61 -5.48
N PHE A 145 -1.21 -10.48 -4.76
CA PHE A 145 -0.01 -10.04 -4.05
C PHE A 145 0.34 -11.01 -2.90
N TYR A 146 -0.65 -11.41 -2.11
CA TYR A 146 -0.47 -12.37 -1.02
C TYR A 146 0.02 -13.75 -1.50
N GLU A 147 -0.46 -14.22 -2.65
CA GLU A 147 0.03 -15.47 -3.25
C GLU A 147 1.51 -15.38 -3.64
N CYS A 148 1.93 -14.26 -4.22
CA CYS A 148 3.34 -14.00 -4.50
C CYS A 148 4.18 -13.98 -3.20
N LEU A 149 3.71 -13.27 -2.18
CA LEU A 149 4.36 -13.21 -0.86
C LEU A 149 4.46 -14.58 -0.19
N THR A 150 3.45 -15.44 -0.37
CA THR A 150 3.46 -16.83 0.14
C THR A 150 4.54 -17.67 -0.51
N GLN A 151 4.79 -17.50 -1.81
CA GLN A 151 5.89 -18.19 -2.49
C GLN A 151 7.25 -17.72 -1.97
N ILE A 152 7.41 -16.41 -1.79
CA ILE A 152 8.64 -15.82 -1.23
C ILE A 152 8.86 -16.32 0.21
N TYR A 153 7.83 -16.34 1.04
CA TYR A 153 7.92 -16.82 2.42
C TYR A 153 8.37 -18.28 2.53
N ARG A 154 8.00 -19.16 1.58
CA ARG A 154 8.47 -20.55 1.57
C ARG A 154 9.97 -20.69 1.36
N GLU A 155 10.59 -19.71 0.70
CA GLU A 155 12.03 -19.68 0.43
C GLU A 155 12.78 -18.91 1.54
N GLU A 156 12.12 -17.94 2.18
CA GLU A 156 12.75 -16.90 3.02
C GLU A 156 12.16 -16.84 4.43
N SER A 157 11.65 -17.98 4.93
CA SER A 157 10.90 -18.04 6.20
C SER A 157 11.71 -17.55 7.39
N ASP A 158 13.02 -17.75 7.36
CA ASP A 158 13.93 -17.36 8.44
C ASP A 158 14.10 -15.84 8.55
N CYS A 159 14.07 -15.14 7.42
CA CYS A 159 14.18 -13.67 7.37
C CYS A 159 12.82 -13.00 7.66
N ILE A 160 11.75 -13.51 7.06
CA ILE A 160 10.42 -12.89 7.17
C ILE A 160 9.79 -13.18 8.53
N GLY A 161 9.97 -14.40 9.05
CA GLY A 161 9.38 -14.86 10.30
C GLY A 161 7.90 -15.22 10.18
N SER A 162 7.48 -16.23 10.94
CA SER A 162 6.11 -16.76 10.93
C SER A 162 5.07 -15.77 11.43
N GLU A 163 5.45 -14.84 12.32
CA GLU A 163 4.57 -13.80 12.83
C GLU A 163 4.21 -12.78 11.74
N THR A 164 5.19 -12.28 10.99
CA THR A 164 4.96 -11.41 9.83
C THR A 164 4.04 -12.08 8.83
N PHE A 165 4.33 -13.35 8.49
CA PHE A 165 3.51 -14.09 7.54
C PHE A 165 2.06 -14.28 8.03
N ARG A 166 1.86 -14.46 9.34
CA ARG A 166 0.52 -14.48 9.96
C ARG A 166 -0.21 -13.14 9.79
N TYR A 167 0.48 -12.00 9.93
CA TYR A 167 -0.14 -10.70 9.67
C TYR A 167 -0.59 -10.53 8.22
N TRP A 168 0.25 -10.90 7.24
CA TRP A 168 -0.13 -10.87 5.83
C TRP A 168 -1.32 -11.80 5.54
N THR A 169 -1.29 -13.01 6.10
CA THR A 169 -2.37 -13.99 5.98
C THR A 169 -3.68 -13.48 6.56
N ASN A 170 -3.63 -12.73 7.66
CA ASN A 170 -4.83 -12.15 8.25
C ASN A 170 -5.31 -10.90 7.51
N ALA A 171 -4.41 -10.16 6.86
CA ALA A 171 -4.76 -8.96 6.10
C ALA A 171 -5.65 -9.23 4.88
N VAL A 172 -5.61 -10.45 4.34
CA VAL A 172 -6.43 -10.91 3.21
C VAL A 172 -7.63 -11.79 3.61
N LYS A 173 -7.94 -11.87 4.91
CA LYS A 173 -9.13 -12.57 5.39
C LYS A 173 -10.21 -11.54 5.73
N PHE A 174 -11.43 -11.79 5.26
CA PHE A 174 -12.64 -11.18 5.79
C PHE A 174 -13.25 -12.08 6.86
#